data_AF-A0A821UVF3-F1
#
_entry.id   AF-A0A821UVF3-F1
#
_cell.length_a   1.000
_cell.length_b   1.000
_cell.length_c   1.000
_cell.angle_alpha   90.00
_cell.angle_beta   90.00
_cell.angle_gamma   90.00
#
_symmetry.space_group_name_H-M   'P 1'
#
loop_
_entity.id
_entity.type
_entity.pdbx_description
1 polymer ?
#
loop_
_entity_poly.entity_id
_entity_poly.type
_entity_poly.pdbx_seq_one_letter_code
_entity_poly.pdbx_strand_id
1 'polypeptide(L)' 'MMHDNNLVRHLDACETMGNATAICSDKTGTLTTNRMTVVQIYIGEKHWKNVENPNKAKEIVVPAKTKEIVFEG' A
#
# COMPACT_ATOMS: atom_id res chain seq x y z
N MET A 1 -0.89 14.17 -22.04
CA MET A 1 -1.94 13.13 -21.87
C MET A 1 -1.34 11.74 -22.07
N MET A 2 -1.13 11.25 -23.29
CA MET A 2 -0.65 9.86 -23.50
C MET A 2 0.77 9.61 -22.96
N HIS A 3 1.67 10.59 -23.05
CA HIS A 3 3.01 10.50 -22.46
C HIS A 3 2.99 10.44 -20.91
N ASP A 4 1.91 10.92 -20.29
CA ASP A 4 1.74 10.99 -18.84
C ASP A 4 0.99 9.78 -18.28
N ASN A 5 0.94 8.67 -19.03
CA ASN A 5 0.14 7.48 -18.74
C ASN A 5 -1.38 7.74 -18.65
N ASN A 6 -1.87 8.80 -19.31
CA ASN A 6 -3.29 9.14 -19.34
C ASN A 6 -3.87 8.93 -20.76
N LEU A 7 -4.57 7.81 -20.93
CA LEU A 7 -5.28 7.47 -22.17
C LEU A 7 -6.71 8.06 -22.15
N VAL A 8 -6.93 9.12 -22.92
CA VAL A 8 -8.26 9.71 -23.11
C VAL A 8 -8.98 8.99 -24.25
N ARG A 9 -10.12 8.36 -23.95
CA ARG A 9 -10.92 7.60 -24.94
C ARG A 9 -11.96 8.46 -25.68
N HIS A 10 -12.48 9.49 -25.01
CA HIS A 10 -13.44 10.44 -25.57
C HIS A 10 -12.92 11.87 -25.30
N LEU A 11 -12.82 12.70 -26.34
CA LEU A 11 -12.15 14.01 -26.26
C LEU A 11 -12.90 15.02 -25.36
N ASP A 12 -14.21 14.88 -25.22
CA ASP A 12 -15.08 15.67 -24.34
C ASP A 12 -14.82 15.42 -22.84
N ALA A 13 -14.23 14.28 -22.48
CA ALA A 13 -13.84 13.98 -21.12
C ALA A 13 -12.78 14.97 -20.58
N CYS A 14 -11.98 15.57 -21.46
CA CYS A 14 -11.00 16.59 -21.08
C CYS A 14 -11.68 17.84 -20.50
N GLU A 15 -12.77 18.30 -21.14
CA GLU A 15 -13.54 19.46 -20.68
C GLU A 15 -14.30 19.13 -19.39
N THR A 16 -14.89 17.93 -19.31
CA THR A 16 -15.62 17.47 -18.11
C THR A 16 -14.70 17.40 -16.89
N MET A 17 -13.50 16.82 -17.02
CA MET A 17 -12.52 16.80 -15.93
C MET A 17 -12.03 18.20 -15.54
N GLY A 18 -11.90 19.12 -16.50
CA GLY A 18 -11.50 20.51 -16.21
C GLY A 18 -12.47 21.25 -15.29
N ASN A 19 -13.75 20.87 -15.29
CA ASN A 19 -14.80 21.45 -14.47
C ASN A 19 -15.19 20.60 -13.24
N ALA A 20 -14.50 19.47 -12.99
CA ALA A 20 -14.84 18.59 -11.87
C ALA A 20 -14.56 19.26 -10.51
N THR A 21 -15.53 19.23 -9.60
CA THR A 21 -15.40 19.78 -8.23
C THR A 21 -15.22 18.70 -7.16
N ALA A 22 -15.41 17.43 -7.52
CA ALA A 22 -15.21 16.29 -6.64
C ALA A 22 -14.72 15.08 -7.45
N ILE A 23 -13.85 14.26 -6.84
CA ILE A 23 -13.37 12.99 -7.39
C ILE A 23 -13.67 11.89 -6.37
N CYS A 24 -14.57 10.98 -6.74
CA CYS A 24 -14.87 9.80 -5.95
C CYS A 24 -13.88 8.68 -6.32
N SER A 25 -12.75 8.62 -5.61
CA SER A 25 -11.72 7.61 -5.85
C SER A 25 -11.93 6.37 -5.00
N ASP A 26 -11.74 5.20 -5.62
CA ASP A 26 -11.56 3.96 -4.87
C ASP A 26 -10.25 3.97 -4.08
N LYS A 27 -10.18 3.19 -3.00
CA LYS A 27 -8.99 3.11 -2.15
C LYS A 27 -7.94 2.15 -2.73
N THR A 28 -8.32 0.89 -2.88
CA THR A 28 -7.39 -0.20 -3.19
C THR A 28 -7.07 -0.24 -4.68
N GLY A 29 -5.79 -0.14 -5.05
CA GLY A 29 -5.35 -0.15 -6.44
C GLY A 29 -5.41 1.22 -7.13
N THR A 30 -6.02 2.22 -6.50
CA THR A 30 -6.06 3.61 -6.96
C THR A 30 -5.28 4.54 -6.03
N LEU A 31 -5.68 4.64 -4.75
CA LEU A 31 -4.95 5.45 -3.75
C LEU A 31 -3.82 4.67 -3.08
N THR A 32 -4.00 3.36 -2.88
CA THR A 32 -2.96 2.46 -2.38
C THR A 32 -2.46 1.55 -3.49
N THR A 33 -1.22 1.07 -3.35
CA THR A 33 -0.55 0.20 -4.34
C THR A 33 -1.15 -1.20 -4.44
N ASN A 34 -2.23 -1.50 -3.70
CA ASN A 34 -2.78 -2.85 -3.55
C ASN A 34 -1.73 -3.90 -3.16
N ARG A 35 -0.68 -3.48 -2.44
CA ARG A 35 0.37 -4.35 -1.92
C ARG A 35 0.35 -4.26 -0.40
N MET A 36 -0.21 -5.29 0.23
CA MET A 36 -0.24 -5.39 1.68
C MET A 36 1.16 -5.63 2.23
N THR A 37 1.50 -4.93 3.31
CA THR A 37 2.78 -5.08 4.01
C THR A 37 2.55 -5.11 5.50
N VAL A 38 3.33 -5.93 6.21
CA VAL A 38 3.30 -5.96 7.68
C VAL A 38 4.05 -4.74 8.20
N VAL A 39 3.37 -3.91 8.99
CA VAL A 39 3.94 -2.66 9.55
C VAL A 39 4.17 -2.71 11.05
N GLN A 40 3.42 -3.57 11.76
CA GLN A 40 3.50 -3.73 13.21
C GLN A 40 3.23 -5.18 13.59
N ILE A 41 3.88 -5.64 14.66
CA ILE A 41 3.72 -7.00 15.21
C ILE A 41 3.54 -6.89 16.72
N TYR A 42 2.56 -7.61 17.26
CA TYR A 42 2.33 -7.73 18.70
C TYR A 42 2.28 -9.20 19.12
N ILE A 43 3.32 -9.68 19.80
CA ILE A 43 3.46 -11.09 20.21
C ILE A 43 4.13 -11.16 21.59
N GLY A 44 3.59 -11.96 22.50
CA GLY A 44 4.18 -12.18 23.82
C GLY A 44 4.41 -10.89 24.60
N GLU A 45 3.39 -10.02 24.61
CA GLU A 45 3.38 -8.69 25.26
C GLU A 45 4.40 -7.68 24.69
N LYS A 46 5.13 -8.04 23.62
CA LYS A 46 6.05 -7.15 22.93
C LYS A 46 5.41 -6.58 21.67
N HIS A 47 5.55 -5.26 21.49
CA HIS A 47 5.07 -4.53 20.34
C HIS A 47 6.26 -4.02 19.50
N TRP A 48 6.41 -4.55 18.29
CA TRP A 48 7.35 -4.04 17.30
C TRP A 48 6.63 -3.13 16.31
N LYS A 49 7.14 -1.91 16.14
CA LYS A 49 6.61 -0.91 15.20
C LYS A 49 7.57 -0.66 14.05
N ASN A 50 7.03 -0.33 12.87
CA ASN A 50 7.76 -0.04 11.63
C ASN A 50 8.58 -1.24 11.16
N VAL A 51 7.97 -2.42 11.16
CA VAL A 51 8.63 -3.67 10.76
C VAL A 51 8.75 -3.79 9.23
N GLU A 52 8.17 -2.86 8.47
CA GLU A 52 8.47 -2.74 7.05
C GLU A 52 9.94 -2.36 6.78
N ASN A 53 10.65 -1.81 7.78
CA ASN A 53 12.08 -1.55 7.67
C ASN A 53 12.89 -2.83 7.95
N PRO A 54 13.71 -3.32 7.00
CA PRO A 54 14.49 -4.54 7.15
C PRO A 54 15.41 -4.56 8.39
N ASN A 55 15.91 -3.39 8.81
CA ASN A 55 16.79 -3.29 9.97
C ASN A 55 16.02 -3.56 11.27
N LYS A 56 14.80 -3.02 11.39
CA LYS A 56 13.93 -3.27 12.56
C LYS A 56 13.35 -4.68 12.57
N ALA A 57 13.09 -5.25 11.39
CA ALA A 57 12.62 -6.63 11.29
C ALA A 57 13.65 -7.65 11.84
N LYS A 58 14.96 -7.35 11.73
CA LYS A 58 16.03 -8.20 12.27
C LYS A 58 16.08 -8.24 13.81
N GLU A 59 15.62 -7.18 14.48
CA GLU A 59 15.55 -7.09 15.95
C GLU A 59 14.43 -7.96 16.55
N ILE A 60 13.54 -8.48 15.71
CA ILE A 60 12.45 -9.37 16.13
C ILE A 60 13.04 -10.74 16.44
N VAL A 61 13.22 -11.01 17.73
CA VAL A 61 13.62 -12.32 18.25
C VAL A 61 12.37 -13.12 18.57
N VAL A 62 11.88 -13.85 17.56
CA VAL A 62 10.80 -14.84 17.68
C VAL A 62 11.25 -16.15 17.05
N PRO A 63 10.65 -17.31 17.42
CA PRO A 63 10.97 -18.60 16.83
C PRO A 63 10.86 -18.58 15.30
N ALA A 64 11.69 -19.37 14.60
CA ALA A 64 11.74 -19.40 13.13
C ALA A 64 10.37 -19.66 12.49
N LYS A 65 9.63 -20.63 13.04
CA LYS A 65 8.26 -20.97 12.61
C LYS A 65 7.28 -19.78 12.72
N THR A 66 7.47 -18.90 13.70
CA THR A 66 6.65 -17.69 13.85
C THR A 66 7.01 -16.63 12.81
N LYS A 67 8.29 -16.54 12.39
CA LYS A 67 8.69 -15.60 11.33
C LYS A 67 8.11 -15.98 9.98
N GLU A 68 8.15 -17.26 9.63
CA GLU A 68 7.58 -17.78 8.37
C GLU A 68 6.08 -17.44 8.27
N ILE A 69 5.29 -17.75 9.30
CA ILE A 69 3.84 -17.47 9.32
C ILE A 69 3.53 -15.97 9.20
N VAL A 70 4.36 -15.12 9.80
CA VAL A 70 4.07 -13.67 9.89
C VAL A 70 4.53 -12.91 8.64
N PHE A 71 5.60 -13.34 7.98
CA PHE A 71 6.23 -12.58 6.89
C PHE A 71 6.13 -13.23 5.50
N GLU A 72 5.88 -14.54 5.42
CA GLU A 72 5.83 -15.29 4.15
C GLU A 72 4.44 -15.85 3.81
N GLY A 73 3.44 -15.55 4.65
CA GLY A 73 2.03 -15.87 4.41
C GLY A 73 1.33 -14.96 3.41
#